data_AF-A0A2S8HGE3-F1
#
_entry.id   AF-A0A2S8HGE3-F1
#
_cell.length_a   1.000
_cell.length_b   1.000
_cell.length_c   1.000
_cell.angle_alpha   90.00
_cell.angle_beta   90.00
_cell.angle_gamma   90.00
#
_symmetry.space_group_name_H-M   'P 1'
#
loop_
_entity.id
_entity.type
_entity.pdbx_description
1 polymer ?
#
loop_
_entity_poly.entity_id
_entity_poly.type
_entity_poly.pdbx_seq_one_letter_code
_entity_poly.pdbx_strand_id
1 'polypeptide(L)'
;MKAFHSRIPLPLALIALLAACPVMAAENWVTTWMASPQPTWGNELPLPTRIPEALTDSTLHQKVRISSGGSRVRVVVSNEYGKQPLVIGAARIALLEGADHIRAGSGHTLTFGSQEQVTLAAGETRVSDPMELAVPALSELAISLYLPQHTPLTTFHWDGKQTAFITPGNHVDTQRLEGSEQVEARLFLSDILVDAPLDTHALVVLGDSITDGNGSTLDSNRRWPDFLAQRLAAQRLAVLNAGISGARLLEDGMGVSALARFKRDVLGKPRVKTVIVMLGINDISWPGSSFAPNERLPAKEQLIAGYRQLIDQARRNNIRIIGTTLMPVEGALDGTIVKNYHSAEKEQLRQAINDWIRTSHAFDAVIDFDLMTRDPEHPSRLLPTVDSGDHLHPGDTGNKAMAEEIDLKTLI
;
A
#
# COMPACT_ATOMS: atom_id res chain seq x y z
N MET A 1 -73.13 63.65 -9.69
CA MET A 1 -71.67 63.45 -9.72
C MET A 1 -71.30 62.27 -8.84
N LYS A 2 -70.94 61.12 -9.42
CA LYS A 2 -70.17 60.03 -8.78
C LYS A 2 -69.70 59.09 -9.88
N ALA A 3 -68.39 59.10 -10.12
CA ALA A 3 -67.72 58.36 -11.18
C ALA A 3 -67.51 56.89 -10.79
N PHE A 4 -67.87 55.98 -11.68
CA PHE A 4 -67.53 54.56 -11.59
C PHE A 4 -66.08 54.35 -12.05
N HIS A 5 -65.22 53.85 -11.16
CA HIS A 5 -63.90 53.35 -11.52
C HIS A 5 -63.97 51.83 -11.70
N SER A 6 -63.78 51.37 -12.92
CA SER A 6 -63.56 49.97 -13.28
C SER A 6 -62.09 49.62 -13.00
N ARG A 7 -61.84 48.55 -12.23
CA ARG A 7 -60.51 47.97 -12.03
C ARG A 7 -60.43 46.65 -12.82
N ILE A 8 -59.55 46.62 -13.82
CA ILE A 8 -59.16 45.43 -14.58
C ILE A 8 -58.00 44.76 -13.82
N PRO A 9 -58.04 43.45 -13.52
CA PRO A 9 -56.86 42.75 -13.02
C PRO A 9 -55.99 42.26 -14.19
N LEU A 10 -54.70 42.60 -14.14
CA LEU A 10 -53.65 42.07 -15.02
C LEU A 10 -53.29 40.64 -14.55
N PRO A 11 -53.19 39.62 -15.43
CA PRO A 11 -52.68 38.32 -15.01
C PRO A 11 -51.14 38.35 -14.98
N LEU A 12 -50.58 38.07 -13.81
CA LEU A 12 -49.14 37.86 -13.62
C LEU A 12 -48.78 36.48 -14.21
N ALA A 13 -48.16 36.45 -15.39
CA ALA A 13 -47.61 35.22 -15.95
C ALA A 13 -46.26 34.92 -15.28
N LEU A 14 -46.25 33.92 -14.39
CA LEU A 14 -45.05 33.41 -13.75
C LEU A 14 -44.37 32.41 -14.71
N ILE A 15 -43.32 32.85 -15.40
CA ILE A 15 -42.46 31.95 -16.19
C ILE A 15 -41.51 31.25 -15.20
N ALA A 16 -41.76 29.96 -14.93
CA ALA A 16 -40.85 29.12 -14.16
C ALA A 16 -39.66 28.72 -15.05
N LEU A 17 -38.50 29.35 -14.84
CA LEU A 17 -37.22 28.88 -15.38
C LEU A 17 -36.85 27.59 -14.62
N LEU A 18 -37.00 26.43 -15.26
CA LEU A 18 -36.39 25.18 -14.80
C LEU A 18 -34.88 25.29 -15.02
N ALA A 19 -34.16 25.79 -14.00
CA ALA A 19 -32.73 25.63 -13.92
C ALA A 19 -32.43 24.14 -13.68
N ALA A 20 -32.09 23.43 -14.76
CA ALA A 20 -31.45 22.13 -14.65
C ALA A 20 -30.06 22.36 -14.04
N CYS A 21 -29.95 22.29 -12.71
CA CYS A 21 -28.64 22.12 -12.10
C CYS A 21 -28.06 20.82 -12.66
N PRO A 22 -26.88 20.82 -13.29
CA PRO A 22 -26.20 19.57 -13.56
C PRO A 22 -26.06 18.88 -12.20
N VAL A 23 -26.59 17.66 -12.07
CA VAL A 23 -26.21 16.78 -10.98
C VAL A 23 -24.70 16.67 -11.11
N MET A 24 -23.96 17.40 -10.27
CA MET A 24 -22.53 17.17 -10.14
C MET A 24 -22.41 15.70 -9.77
N ALA A 25 -21.89 14.89 -10.69
CA ALA A 25 -21.57 13.50 -10.39
C ALA A 25 -20.71 13.53 -9.12
N ALA A 26 -21.21 12.91 -8.05
CA ALA A 26 -20.50 12.91 -6.78
C ALA A 26 -19.18 12.17 -7.00
N GLU A 27 -18.05 12.87 -6.84
CA GLU A 27 -16.73 12.25 -6.95
C GLU A 27 -16.60 11.19 -5.86
N ASN A 28 -16.17 9.99 -6.22
CA ASN A 28 -16.01 8.89 -5.29
C ASN A 28 -14.59 8.33 -5.39
N TRP A 29 -13.66 9.11 -4.83
CA TRP A 29 -12.26 8.73 -4.77
C TRP A 29 -12.04 7.57 -3.81
N VAL A 30 -11.53 6.47 -4.35
CA VAL A 30 -11.09 5.28 -3.63
C VAL A 30 -9.60 5.09 -3.90
N THR A 31 -8.78 4.87 -2.87
CA THR A 31 -7.41 4.40 -3.11
C THR A 31 -7.48 3.01 -3.72
N THR A 32 -6.78 2.78 -4.82
CA THR A 32 -6.79 1.48 -5.54
C THR A 32 -5.43 0.77 -5.51
N TRP A 33 -4.37 1.50 -5.22
CA TRP A 33 -3.03 0.99 -5.06
C TRP A 33 -2.29 1.87 -4.06
N MET A 34 -1.39 1.29 -3.28
CA MET A 34 -0.49 2.03 -2.41
C MET A 34 0.85 1.32 -2.25
N ALA A 35 1.84 2.10 -1.81
CA ALA A 35 3.09 1.64 -1.22
C ALA A 35 3.40 2.56 -0.03
N SER A 36 3.50 2.00 1.17
CA SER A 36 3.76 2.79 2.38
C SER A 36 5.15 3.43 2.34
N PRO A 37 5.29 4.76 2.45
CA PRO A 37 6.60 5.40 2.50
C PRO A 37 7.41 5.00 3.73
N GLN A 38 8.73 4.83 3.53
CA GLN A 38 9.77 4.54 4.51
C GLN A 38 10.91 5.57 4.41
N PRO A 39 11.58 5.88 5.52
CA PRO A 39 12.88 6.55 5.49
C PRO A 39 13.96 5.57 5.03
N THR A 40 15.00 6.06 4.36
CA THR A 40 16.22 5.26 4.16
C THR A 40 16.95 5.01 5.47
N TRP A 41 17.74 3.94 5.50
CA TRP A 41 18.60 3.56 6.62
C TRP A 41 20.05 3.40 6.15
N GLY A 42 20.97 3.54 7.09
CA GLY A 42 22.40 3.32 6.92
C GLY A 42 22.87 1.98 7.46
N ASN A 43 24.06 1.97 8.05
CA ASN A 43 24.73 0.76 8.55
C ASN A 43 24.14 0.22 9.87
N GLU A 44 23.13 0.89 10.44
CA GLU A 44 22.38 0.41 11.60
C GLU A 44 21.59 -0.87 11.31
N LEU A 45 21.27 -1.14 10.04
CA LEU A 45 20.64 -2.38 9.61
C LEU A 45 21.61 -3.19 8.73
N PRO A 46 21.61 -4.54 8.82
CA PRO A 46 22.56 -5.39 8.11
C PRO A 46 22.25 -5.53 6.60
N LEU A 47 21.27 -4.82 6.06
CA LEU A 47 20.83 -4.92 4.67
C LEU A 47 20.92 -3.56 3.98
N PRO A 48 21.49 -3.45 2.78
CA PRO A 48 21.53 -2.18 2.05
C PRO A 48 20.16 -1.85 1.45
N THR A 49 19.88 -0.55 1.27
CA THR A 49 18.65 -0.05 0.60
C THR A 49 18.62 -0.35 -0.90
N ARG A 50 19.79 -0.59 -1.53
CA ARG A 50 19.94 -0.90 -2.98
C ARG A 50 19.34 0.14 -3.92
N ILE A 51 19.36 1.40 -3.51
CA ILE A 51 19.02 2.56 -4.34
C ILE A 51 20.20 3.55 -4.33
N PRO A 52 20.34 4.39 -5.35
CA PRO A 52 21.27 5.52 -5.32
C PRO A 52 21.03 6.43 -4.12
N GLU A 53 22.06 7.12 -3.65
CA GLU A 53 21.89 8.15 -2.61
C GLU A 53 21.04 9.33 -3.11
N ALA A 54 21.19 9.66 -4.40
CA ALA A 54 20.47 10.74 -5.06
C ALA A 54 20.38 10.50 -6.56
N LEU A 55 19.41 11.15 -7.20
CA LEU A 55 19.29 11.28 -8.65
C LEU A 55 19.54 12.73 -9.06
N THR A 56 20.03 12.95 -10.27
CA THR A 56 20.21 14.30 -10.83
C THR A 56 19.84 14.26 -12.29
N ASP A 57 18.94 15.14 -12.72
CA ASP A 57 18.46 15.21 -14.10
C ASP A 57 18.10 13.82 -14.63
N SER A 58 17.08 13.21 -14.03
CA SER A 58 16.72 11.81 -14.31
C SER A 58 15.21 11.62 -14.27
N THR A 59 14.72 10.70 -15.10
CA THR A 59 13.34 10.22 -15.08
C THR A 59 13.28 8.86 -14.43
N LEU A 60 12.34 8.71 -13.51
CA LEU A 60 12.00 7.46 -12.85
C LEU A 60 10.73 6.88 -13.49
N HIS A 61 10.79 5.63 -13.94
CA HIS A 61 9.66 4.89 -14.50
C HIS A 61 9.25 3.74 -13.56
N GLN A 62 8.02 3.78 -13.06
CA GLN A 62 7.50 2.81 -12.10
C GLN A 62 6.25 2.11 -12.62
N LYS A 63 6.27 0.78 -12.61
CA LYS A 63 5.12 -0.07 -12.95
C LYS A 63 4.28 -0.36 -11.73
N VAL A 64 2.95 -0.23 -11.81
CA VAL A 64 2.03 -0.56 -10.73
C VAL A 64 0.83 -1.35 -11.26
N ARG A 65 0.22 -2.18 -10.42
CA ARG A 65 -1.05 -2.85 -10.74
C ARG A 65 -2.12 -2.37 -9.78
N ILE A 66 -3.16 -1.73 -10.31
CA ILE A 66 -4.26 -1.23 -9.47
C ILE A 66 -5.21 -2.35 -9.08
N SER A 67 -5.94 -2.21 -7.97
CA SER A 67 -6.91 -3.22 -7.54
C SER A 67 -8.28 -3.00 -8.19
N SER A 68 -8.93 -1.87 -7.89
CA SER A 68 -10.20 -1.44 -8.49
C SER A 68 -10.01 -0.43 -9.61
N GLY A 69 -10.90 -0.45 -10.61
CA GLY A 69 -10.90 0.49 -11.73
C GLY A 69 -11.72 1.76 -11.45
N GLY A 70 -11.63 2.72 -12.37
CA GLY A 70 -12.41 3.96 -12.35
C GLY A 70 -12.28 4.77 -13.63
N SER A 71 -13.02 5.88 -13.72
CA SER A 71 -13.04 6.75 -14.90
C SER A 71 -11.95 7.83 -14.88
N ARG A 72 -11.55 8.24 -13.68
CA ARG A 72 -10.50 9.24 -13.45
C ARG A 72 -9.46 8.71 -12.49
N VAL A 73 -8.25 9.21 -12.61
CA VAL A 73 -7.11 8.83 -11.77
C VAL A 73 -6.51 10.06 -11.09
N ARG A 74 -6.02 9.87 -9.87
CA ARG A 74 -5.09 10.77 -9.18
C ARG A 74 -3.87 9.97 -8.71
N VAL A 75 -2.71 10.60 -8.76
CA VAL A 75 -1.44 10.04 -8.28
C VAL A 75 -0.97 10.82 -7.08
N VAL A 76 -0.47 10.13 -6.06
CA VAL A 76 0.05 10.75 -4.84
C VAL A 76 1.54 10.53 -4.74
N VAL A 77 2.27 11.65 -4.77
CA VAL A 77 3.71 11.69 -4.57
C VAL A 77 4.05 12.17 -3.17
N SER A 78 5.11 11.62 -2.58
CA SER A 78 5.48 11.87 -1.19
C SER A 78 6.95 12.22 -1.02
N ASN A 79 7.21 13.29 -0.26
CA ASN A 79 8.50 13.72 0.25
C ASN A 79 8.53 13.65 1.79
N GLU A 80 7.74 12.73 2.37
CA GLU A 80 7.46 12.63 3.81
C GLU A 80 8.71 12.52 4.71
N TYR A 81 9.76 11.84 4.25
CA TYR A 81 11.05 11.74 4.97
C TYR A 81 12.14 12.62 4.36
N GLY A 82 11.80 13.43 3.36
CA GLY A 82 12.70 14.40 2.75
C GLY A 82 13.01 15.56 3.68
N LYS A 83 14.28 15.98 3.68
CA LYS A 83 14.77 17.14 4.47
C LYS A 83 14.89 18.42 3.65
N GLN A 84 14.63 18.36 2.35
CA GLN A 84 14.65 19.49 1.43
C GLN A 84 13.50 19.38 0.43
N PRO A 85 13.16 20.48 -0.28
CA PRO A 85 12.11 20.44 -1.28
C PRO A 85 12.39 19.42 -2.39
N LEU A 86 11.38 18.66 -2.77
CA LEU A 86 11.40 17.75 -3.93
C LEU A 86 10.78 18.47 -5.13
N VAL A 87 11.54 18.60 -6.22
CA VAL A 87 11.04 19.19 -7.47
C VAL A 87 10.76 18.08 -8.47
N ILE A 88 9.51 17.97 -8.91
CA ILE A 88 9.10 17.12 -10.03
C ILE A 88 8.87 18.04 -11.22
N GLY A 89 9.74 17.95 -12.22
CA GLY A 89 9.75 18.82 -13.41
C GLY A 89 8.65 18.44 -14.41
N ALA A 90 8.35 17.15 -14.52
CA ALA A 90 7.24 16.63 -15.32
C ALA A 90 6.81 15.28 -14.75
N ALA A 91 5.54 14.93 -14.93
CA ALA A 91 5.03 13.62 -14.54
C ALA A 91 4.04 13.10 -15.59
N ARG A 92 4.07 11.80 -15.86
CA ARG A 92 3.15 11.15 -16.81
C ARG A 92 2.65 9.83 -16.25
N ILE A 93 1.46 9.45 -16.71
CA ILE A 93 0.81 8.18 -16.44
C ILE A 93 0.34 7.56 -17.74
N ALA A 94 0.39 6.24 -17.83
CA ALA A 94 -0.12 5.51 -18.97
C ALA A 94 -0.60 4.11 -18.57
N LEU A 95 -1.45 3.50 -19.40
CA LEU A 95 -1.75 2.07 -19.30
C LEU A 95 -0.61 1.27 -19.92
N LEU A 96 -0.31 0.10 -19.35
CA LEU A 96 0.59 -0.86 -19.97
C LEU A 96 -0.16 -1.85 -20.87
N GLU A 97 0.55 -2.35 -21.87
CA GLU A 97 0.21 -3.49 -22.70
C GLU A 97 1.39 -4.47 -22.67
N GLY A 98 1.17 -5.69 -22.18
CA GLY A 98 2.27 -6.60 -21.90
C GLY A 98 3.09 -6.18 -20.67
N ALA A 99 4.37 -6.56 -20.65
CA ALA A 99 5.20 -6.41 -19.44
C ALA A 99 5.66 -4.96 -19.20
N ASP A 100 5.99 -4.25 -20.27
CA ASP A 100 6.78 -3.02 -20.25
C ASP A 100 6.39 -1.99 -21.32
N HIS A 101 5.48 -2.30 -22.26
CA HIS A 101 5.11 -1.35 -23.31
C HIS A 101 3.97 -0.45 -22.87
N ILE A 102 4.09 0.84 -23.20
CA ILE A 102 2.98 1.78 -23.04
C ILE A 102 1.92 1.46 -24.09
N ARG A 103 0.67 1.30 -23.66
CA ARG A 103 -0.47 1.16 -24.57
C ARG A 103 -0.61 2.45 -25.38
N ALA A 104 -0.60 2.32 -26.70
CA ALA A 104 -0.70 3.45 -27.61
C ALA A 104 -1.91 4.35 -27.28
N GLY A 105 -1.68 5.67 -27.22
CA GLY A 105 -2.72 6.67 -26.94
C GLY A 105 -3.19 6.75 -25.48
N SER A 106 -2.63 5.96 -24.56
CA SER A 106 -3.01 6.00 -23.13
C SER A 106 -2.16 6.93 -22.26
N GLY A 107 -1.11 7.54 -22.82
CA GLY A 107 -0.17 8.37 -22.09
C GLY A 107 -0.66 9.79 -21.88
N HIS A 108 -0.76 10.22 -20.63
CA HIS A 108 -1.24 11.54 -20.24
C HIS A 108 -0.27 12.24 -19.27
N THR A 109 -0.21 13.57 -19.37
CA THR A 109 0.52 14.41 -18.42
C THR A 109 -0.26 14.55 -17.12
N LEU A 110 0.43 14.36 -16.00
CA LEU A 110 -0.10 14.65 -14.67
C LEU A 110 0.17 16.12 -14.34
N THR A 111 -0.80 16.75 -13.70
CA THR A 111 -0.70 18.14 -13.24
C THR A 111 -0.99 18.23 -11.75
N PHE A 112 -0.51 19.29 -11.10
CA PHE A 112 -0.68 19.56 -9.69
C PHE A 112 -1.05 21.03 -9.50
N GLY A 113 -2.32 21.32 -9.23
CA GLY A 113 -2.81 22.70 -9.21
C GLY A 113 -2.73 23.38 -10.58
N SER A 114 -3.05 22.64 -11.64
CA SER A 114 -2.99 23.03 -13.05
C SER A 114 -1.57 23.31 -13.57
N GLN A 115 -0.53 22.90 -12.85
CA GLN A 115 0.88 23.02 -13.26
C GLN A 115 1.48 21.64 -13.55
N GLU A 116 2.28 21.53 -14.60
CA GLU A 116 3.02 20.28 -14.91
C GLU A 116 4.20 20.07 -13.95
N GLN A 117 4.84 21.17 -13.54
CA GLN A 117 5.91 21.17 -12.54
C GLN A 117 5.33 21.41 -11.14
N VAL A 118 5.83 20.67 -10.15
CA VAL A 118 5.47 20.85 -8.75
C VAL A 118 6.70 20.78 -7.84
N THR A 119 6.68 21.60 -6.79
CA THR A 119 7.64 21.51 -5.68
C THR A 119 6.90 21.10 -4.43
N LEU A 120 7.33 19.99 -3.81
CA LEU A 120 6.88 19.54 -2.51
C LEU A 120 7.87 20.02 -1.46
N ALA A 121 7.38 20.62 -0.38
CA ALA A 121 8.20 20.95 0.78
C ALA A 121 8.76 19.69 1.45
N ALA A 122 9.76 19.86 2.33
CA ALA A 122 10.24 18.79 3.20
C ALA A 122 9.07 18.25 4.04
N GLY A 123 8.89 16.93 4.07
CA GLY A 123 7.79 16.28 4.79
C GLY A 123 6.43 16.33 4.09
N GLU A 124 6.32 16.93 2.91
CA GLU A 124 5.03 17.09 2.21
C GLU A 124 4.64 15.87 1.39
N THR A 125 3.34 15.61 1.30
CA THR A 125 2.72 14.72 0.31
C THR A 125 1.79 15.54 -0.60
N ARG A 126 1.77 15.24 -1.90
CA ARG A 126 0.93 15.95 -2.88
C ARG A 126 0.13 14.99 -3.75
N VAL A 127 -1.15 15.29 -3.91
CA VAL A 127 -2.07 14.60 -4.82
C VAL A 127 -2.13 15.38 -6.15
N SER A 128 -2.10 14.69 -7.28
CA SER A 128 -2.31 15.29 -8.60
C SER A 128 -3.74 15.78 -8.78
N ASP A 129 -3.95 16.65 -9.77
CA ASP A 129 -5.28 16.98 -10.25
C ASP A 129 -5.96 15.72 -10.81
N PRO A 130 -7.32 15.63 -10.80
CA PRO A 130 -8.04 14.58 -11.50
C PRO A 130 -7.68 14.54 -12.98
N MET A 131 -7.46 13.35 -13.49
CA MET A 131 -7.19 13.14 -14.91
C MET A 131 -8.14 12.09 -15.47
N GLU A 132 -8.83 12.43 -16.57
CA GLU A 132 -9.68 11.51 -17.32
C GLU A 132 -8.83 10.40 -17.93
N LEU A 133 -8.93 9.20 -17.37
CA LEU A 133 -8.28 8.00 -17.86
C LEU A 133 -9.05 6.81 -17.31
N ALA A 134 -9.83 6.17 -18.18
CA ALA A 134 -10.55 4.96 -17.81
C ALA A 134 -9.55 3.82 -17.59
N VAL A 135 -9.44 3.39 -16.33
CA VAL A 135 -8.55 2.29 -15.92
C VAL A 135 -9.39 1.09 -15.48
N PRO A 136 -9.32 -0.07 -16.17
CA PRO A 136 -9.99 -1.28 -15.72
C PRO A 136 -9.42 -1.79 -14.39
N ALA A 137 -10.23 -2.49 -13.60
CA ALA A 137 -9.73 -3.18 -12.42
C ALA A 137 -8.58 -4.13 -12.81
N LEU A 138 -7.57 -4.25 -11.94
CA LEU A 138 -6.39 -5.10 -12.13
C LEU A 138 -5.47 -4.71 -13.29
N SER A 139 -5.70 -3.56 -13.96
CA SER A 139 -4.82 -3.09 -15.02
C SER A 139 -3.48 -2.61 -14.48
N GLU A 140 -2.45 -2.69 -15.32
CA GLU A 140 -1.13 -2.16 -14.99
C GLU A 140 -0.95 -0.75 -15.56
N LEU A 141 -0.34 0.12 -14.76
CA LEU A 141 -0.04 1.50 -15.11
C LEU A 141 1.47 1.74 -15.05
N ALA A 142 1.94 2.64 -15.91
CA ALA A 142 3.26 3.24 -15.83
C ALA A 142 3.13 4.63 -15.22
N ILE A 143 3.96 4.95 -14.22
CA ILE A 143 4.11 6.29 -13.67
C ILE A 143 5.55 6.75 -13.93
N SER A 144 5.70 7.85 -14.67
CA SER A 144 7.00 8.46 -14.96
C SER A 144 7.13 9.79 -14.22
N LEU A 145 8.21 9.98 -13.45
CA LEU A 145 8.50 11.21 -12.71
C LEU A 145 9.88 11.75 -13.12
N TYR A 146 9.94 12.96 -13.67
CA TYR A 146 11.20 13.63 -14.01
C TYR A 146 11.67 14.52 -12.86
N LEU A 147 12.91 14.29 -12.42
CA LEU A 147 13.60 15.00 -11.35
C LEU A 147 14.71 15.86 -11.98
N PRO A 148 14.47 17.16 -12.26
CA PRO A 148 15.42 18.02 -12.98
C PRO A 148 16.62 18.46 -12.13
N GLN A 149 16.58 18.25 -10.82
CA GLN A 149 17.57 18.73 -9.86
C GLN A 149 18.21 17.55 -9.11
N HIS A 150 19.33 17.83 -8.45
CA HIS A 150 19.91 16.89 -7.50
C HIS A 150 18.91 16.59 -6.37
N THR A 151 18.47 15.33 -6.28
CA THR A 151 17.36 14.89 -5.44
C THR A 151 17.78 13.65 -4.65
N PRO A 152 18.08 13.79 -3.35
CA PRO A 152 18.34 12.66 -2.46
C PRO A 152 17.14 11.75 -2.29
N LEU A 153 17.37 10.45 -2.44
CA LEU A 153 16.35 9.43 -2.34
C LEU A 153 16.17 9.04 -0.86
N THR A 154 15.44 9.87 -0.12
CA THR A 154 15.22 9.70 1.33
C THR A 154 13.81 9.24 1.69
N THR A 155 12.87 9.36 0.76
CA THR A 155 11.51 8.82 0.85
C THR A 155 11.33 7.75 -0.22
N PHE A 156 11.15 6.51 0.22
CA PHE A 156 11.03 5.37 -0.69
C PHE A 156 10.20 4.24 -0.07
N HIS A 157 10.04 3.15 -0.80
CA HIS A 157 9.48 1.90 -0.30
C HIS A 157 10.36 0.77 -0.82
N TRP A 158 10.95 0.01 0.10
CA TRP A 158 11.95 -1.01 -0.18
C TRP A 158 11.30 -2.35 -0.52
N ASP A 159 11.87 -3.08 -1.48
CA ASP A 159 11.54 -4.49 -1.77
C ASP A 159 10.05 -4.78 -2.09
N GLY A 160 9.36 -3.81 -2.68
CA GLY A 160 7.97 -3.95 -3.15
C GLY A 160 7.78 -4.86 -4.37
N LYS A 161 8.72 -5.80 -4.61
CA LYS A 161 8.78 -6.79 -5.71
C LYS A 161 8.37 -6.29 -7.09
N GLN A 162 8.83 -5.09 -7.42
CA GLN A 162 8.62 -4.46 -8.71
C GLN A 162 9.86 -3.66 -9.09
N THR A 163 10.28 -3.83 -10.34
CA THR A 163 11.40 -3.10 -10.93
C THR A 163 10.94 -1.68 -11.28
N ALA A 164 11.75 -0.70 -10.88
CA ALA A 164 11.69 0.66 -11.37
C ALA A 164 12.93 0.96 -12.21
N PHE A 165 12.76 1.76 -13.25
CA PHE A 165 13.82 2.11 -14.19
C PHE A 165 14.18 3.58 -14.05
N ILE A 166 15.47 3.87 -14.18
CA ILE A 166 16.02 5.22 -14.08
C ILE A 166 16.74 5.55 -15.38
N THR A 167 16.36 6.69 -15.98
CA THR A 167 16.86 7.15 -17.28
C THR A 167 17.35 8.60 -17.15
N PRO A 168 18.61 8.92 -17.51
CA PRO A 168 19.12 10.29 -17.49
C PRO A 168 18.33 11.21 -18.42
N GLY A 169 18.04 12.44 -17.99
CA GLY A 169 17.24 13.43 -18.71
C GLY A 169 15.74 13.27 -18.53
N ASN A 170 14.98 14.07 -19.29
CA ASN A 170 13.53 14.04 -19.30
C ASN A 170 13.00 13.03 -20.35
N HIS A 171 12.50 11.90 -19.87
CA HIS A 171 12.02 10.77 -20.70
C HIS A 171 10.59 10.36 -20.35
N VAL A 172 9.79 11.25 -19.75
CA VAL A 172 8.44 10.91 -19.24
C VAL A 172 7.50 10.35 -20.31
N ASP A 173 7.73 10.65 -21.58
CA ASP A 173 6.94 10.25 -22.76
C ASP A 173 7.43 8.97 -23.45
N THR A 174 8.33 8.21 -22.80
CA THR A 174 8.80 6.92 -23.29
C THR A 174 7.64 5.99 -23.68
N GLN A 175 7.86 5.19 -24.73
CA GLN A 175 6.90 4.18 -25.20
C GLN A 175 7.12 2.81 -24.53
N ARG A 176 8.21 2.67 -23.76
CA ARG A 176 8.57 1.45 -23.05
C ARG A 176 9.20 1.78 -21.71
N LEU A 177 8.90 0.99 -20.69
CA LEU A 177 9.60 1.03 -19.41
C LEU A 177 11.01 0.48 -19.61
N GLU A 178 11.96 1.39 -19.69
CA GLU A 178 13.39 1.10 -19.83
C GLU A 178 14.19 2.16 -19.10
N GLY A 179 15.46 1.86 -18.84
CA GLY A 179 16.40 2.77 -18.20
C GLY A 179 17.78 2.16 -18.09
N SER A 180 18.78 3.02 -17.93
CA SER A 180 20.18 2.59 -17.77
C SER A 180 20.46 1.94 -16.41
N GLU A 181 19.60 2.22 -15.43
CA GLU A 181 19.67 1.67 -14.08
C GLU A 181 18.31 1.12 -13.66
N GLN A 182 18.33 0.05 -12.86
CA GLN A 182 17.15 -0.62 -12.31
C GLN A 182 17.27 -0.72 -10.80
N VAL A 183 16.17 -0.45 -10.11
CA VAL A 183 16.06 -0.61 -8.65
C VAL A 183 14.79 -1.38 -8.28
N GLU A 184 14.85 -2.14 -7.21
CA GLU A 184 13.71 -2.89 -6.65
C GLU A 184 13.06 -2.08 -5.51
N ALA A 185 12.60 -0.87 -5.84
CA ALA A 185 12.02 0.06 -4.88
C ALA A 185 10.94 0.94 -5.53
N ARG A 186 10.04 1.49 -4.71
CA ARG A 186 9.21 2.63 -5.12
C ARG A 186 9.86 3.91 -4.62
N LEU A 187 10.07 4.89 -5.49
CA LEU A 187 10.63 6.17 -5.11
C LEU A 187 9.55 7.25 -5.27
N PHE A 188 9.31 7.99 -4.19
CA PHE A 188 8.37 9.12 -4.11
C PHE A 188 6.91 8.84 -4.49
N LEU A 189 6.52 7.63 -4.89
CA LEU A 189 5.14 7.26 -5.24
C LEU A 189 4.48 6.51 -4.07
N SER A 190 3.35 7.00 -3.59
CA SER A 190 2.71 6.49 -2.36
C SER A 190 1.31 5.92 -2.57
N ASP A 191 0.48 6.55 -3.40
CA ASP A 191 -0.89 6.10 -3.65
C ASP A 191 -1.34 6.38 -5.09
N ILE A 192 -2.31 5.60 -5.54
CA ILE A 192 -3.13 5.91 -6.71
C ILE A 192 -4.58 5.83 -6.30
N LEU A 193 -5.34 6.87 -6.63
CA LEU A 193 -6.78 6.94 -6.40
C LEU A 193 -7.51 6.90 -7.72
N VAL A 194 -8.69 6.29 -7.71
CA VAL A 194 -9.61 6.25 -8.84
C VAL A 194 -10.97 6.81 -8.43
N ASP A 195 -11.61 7.50 -9.37
CA ASP A 195 -13.03 7.84 -9.25
C ASP A 195 -13.85 6.61 -9.67
N ALA A 196 -14.33 5.88 -8.67
CA ALA A 196 -14.92 4.56 -8.83
C ALA A 196 -16.45 4.59 -8.56
N PRO A 197 -17.22 3.56 -8.97
CA PRO A 197 -18.62 3.43 -8.61
C PRO A 197 -18.89 3.63 -7.11
N LEU A 198 -20.04 4.21 -6.75
CA LEU A 198 -20.37 4.64 -5.38
C LEU A 198 -20.39 3.54 -4.32
N ASP A 199 -20.46 2.27 -4.73
CA ASP A 199 -20.41 1.07 -3.89
C ASP A 199 -18.99 0.49 -3.76
N THR A 200 -17.98 1.11 -4.38
CA THR A 200 -16.58 0.66 -4.30
C THR A 200 -15.95 1.07 -2.97
N HIS A 201 -15.39 0.11 -2.24
CA HIS A 201 -14.70 0.33 -0.96
C HIS A 201 -13.24 -0.09 -1.03
N ALA A 202 -12.47 0.21 0.02
CA ALA A 202 -11.10 -0.25 0.16
C ALA A 202 -10.91 -1.12 1.42
N LEU A 203 -10.03 -2.09 1.29
CA LEU A 203 -9.47 -2.93 2.33
C LEU A 203 -7.97 -2.68 2.37
N VAL A 204 -7.41 -2.45 3.56
CA VAL A 204 -5.96 -2.33 3.74
C VAL A 204 -5.40 -3.61 4.34
N VAL A 205 -4.29 -4.08 3.81
CA VAL A 205 -3.45 -5.08 4.47
C VAL A 205 -2.26 -4.36 5.11
N LEU A 206 -2.34 -4.16 6.43
CA LEU A 206 -1.27 -3.57 7.21
C LEU A 206 -0.32 -4.68 7.68
N GLY A 207 0.88 -4.72 7.10
CA GLY A 207 1.75 -5.87 7.28
C GLY A 207 3.25 -5.59 7.29
N ASP A 208 4.00 -6.68 7.36
CA ASP A 208 5.46 -6.72 7.23
C ASP A 208 5.93 -7.25 5.85
N SER A 209 7.13 -7.82 5.76
CA SER A 209 7.74 -8.35 4.53
C SER A 209 6.92 -9.46 3.88
N ILE A 210 6.17 -10.25 4.65
CA ILE A 210 5.32 -11.31 4.09
C ILE A 210 4.13 -10.68 3.34
N THR A 211 3.63 -9.54 3.83
CA THR A 211 2.59 -8.76 3.16
C THR A 211 3.14 -7.95 1.99
N ASP A 212 4.29 -7.32 2.20
CA ASP A 212 5.01 -6.52 1.19
C ASP A 212 5.31 -7.35 -0.06
N GLY A 213 5.72 -8.60 0.16
CA GLY A 213 5.82 -9.59 -0.90
C GLY A 213 7.13 -10.35 -0.98
N ASN A 214 7.99 -10.29 0.05
CA ASN A 214 9.24 -11.03 0.00
C ASN A 214 8.98 -12.53 -0.21
N GLY A 215 9.86 -13.18 -0.97
CA GLY A 215 9.65 -14.54 -1.49
C GLY A 215 8.83 -14.65 -2.78
N SER A 216 8.07 -13.61 -3.19
CA SER A 216 7.37 -13.58 -4.49
C SER A 216 8.35 -13.33 -5.65
N THR A 217 8.08 -13.94 -6.80
CA THR A 217 8.80 -13.67 -8.05
C THR A 217 8.68 -12.19 -8.43
N LEU A 218 9.83 -11.54 -8.70
CA LEU A 218 9.92 -10.14 -9.12
C LEU A 218 9.04 -9.86 -10.35
N ASP A 219 8.38 -8.69 -10.39
CA ASP A 219 7.54 -8.21 -11.50
C ASP A 219 6.28 -9.03 -11.84
N SER A 220 6.01 -10.10 -11.09
CA SER A 220 4.95 -11.06 -11.43
C SER A 220 3.57 -10.76 -10.83
N ASN A 221 3.47 -9.82 -9.89
CA ASN A 221 2.28 -9.55 -9.08
C ASN A 221 1.67 -10.82 -8.44
N ARG A 222 2.52 -11.62 -7.78
CA ARG A 222 2.17 -12.89 -7.13
C ARG A 222 2.28 -12.84 -5.61
N ARG A 223 2.15 -11.65 -5.04
CA ARG A 223 2.05 -11.45 -3.59
C ARG A 223 0.64 -11.82 -3.17
N TRP A 224 0.44 -12.33 -1.96
CA TRP A 224 -0.89 -12.73 -1.52
C TRP A 224 -1.93 -11.57 -1.57
N PRO A 225 -1.59 -10.29 -1.33
CA PRO A 225 -2.54 -9.19 -1.53
C PRO A 225 -2.93 -8.99 -3.01
N ASP A 226 -2.06 -9.32 -3.98
CA ASP A 226 -2.38 -9.27 -5.41
C ASP A 226 -3.39 -10.35 -5.81
N PHE A 227 -3.25 -11.56 -5.26
CA PHE A 227 -4.22 -12.63 -5.45
C PHE A 227 -5.55 -12.30 -4.75
N LEU A 228 -5.51 -11.70 -3.57
CA LEU A 228 -6.71 -11.23 -2.88
C LEU A 228 -7.41 -10.12 -3.70
N ALA A 229 -6.66 -9.18 -4.28
CA ALA A 229 -7.21 -8.16 -5.19
C ALA A 229 -7.94 -8.80 -6.39
N GLN A 230 -7.39 -9.87 -6.96
CA GLN A 230 -8.04 -10.60 -8.06
C GLN A 230 -9.37 -11.22 -7.63
N ARG A 231 -9.43 -11.82 -6.43
CA ARG A 231 -10.65 -12.43 -5.88
C ARG A 231 -11.73 -11.39 -5.56
N LEU A 232 -11.32 -10.17 -5.18
CA LEU A 232 -12.22 -9.08 -4.75
C LEU A 232 -12.60 -8.07 -5.84
N ALA A 233 -11.95 -8.11 -7.01
CA ALA A 233 -12.21 -7.15 -8.09
C ALA A 233 -13.69 -7.09 -8.51
N ALA A 234 -14.36 -8.25 -8.60
CA ALA A 234 -15.78 -8.33 -8.93
C ALA A 234 -16.71 -7.79 -7.82
N GLN A 235 -16.22 -7.72 -6.58
CA GLN A 235 -16.95 -7.23 -5.40
C GLN A 235 -16.74 -5.74 -5.15
N ARG A 236 -15.99 -5.05 -6.03
CA ARG A 236 -15.66 -3.62 -5.91
C ARG A 236 -15.00 -3.30 -4.56
N LEU A 237 -14.16 -4.20 -4.07
CA LEU A 237 -13.34 -3.98 -2.88
C LEU A 237 -11.87 -3.90 -3.31
N ALA A 238 -11.33 -2.68 -3.30
CA ALA A 238 -9.92 -2.44 -3.58
C ALA A 238 -9.05 -2.99 -2.44
N VAL A 239 -7.97 -3.69 -2.77
CA VAL A 239 -7.00 -4.20 -1.81
C VAL A 239 -5.75 -3.32 -1.87
N LEU A 240 -5.39 -2.77 -0.72
CA LEU A 240 -4.23 -1.90 -0.55
C LEU A 240 -3.14 -2.62 0.22
N ASN A 241 -1.95 -2.74 -0.36
CA ASN A 241 -0.80 -3.35 0.29
C ASN A 241 -0.03 -2.29 1.10
N ALA A 242 -0.23 -2.27 2.42
CA ALA A 242 0.53 -1.45 3.37
C ALA A 242 1.60 -2.29 4.10
N GLY A 243 2.10 -3.35 3.46
CA GLY A 243 3.28 -4.10 3.88
C GLY A 243 4.51 -3.21 3.89
N ILE A 244 5.37 -3.38 4.88
CA ILE A 244 6.73 -2.84 4.88
C ILE A 244 7.65 -3.97 5.33
N SER A 245 8.61 -4.35 4.50
CA SER A 245 9.62 -5.30 4.94
C SER A 245 10.33 -4.84 6.21
N GLY A 246 10.44 -5.75 7.19
CA GLY A 246 10.97 -5.42 8.52
C GLY A 246 10.07 -4.56 9.42
N ALA A 247 8.80 -4.33 9.04
CA ALA A 247 7.87 -3.61 9.90
C ALA A 247 7.59 -4.36 11.20
N ARG A 248 7.43 -3.57 12.27
CA ARG A 248 7.04 -4.04 13.59
C ARG A 248 5.75 -3.34 14.03
N LEU A 249 5.03 -3.97 14.96
CA LEU A 249 3.84 -3.42 15.57
C LEU A 249 4.19 -2.23 16.47
N LEU A 250 5.15 -2.42 17.38
CA LEU A 250 5.40 -1.53 18.51
C LEU A 250 6.44 -0.45 18.24
N GLU A 251 7.54 -0.83 17.58
CA GLU A 251 8.75 -0.01 17.46
C GLU A 251 9.11 0.21 15.98
N ASP A 252 9.93 1.22 15.69
CA ASP A 252 10.41 1.46 14.33
C ASP A 252 11.37 0.34 13.90
N GLY A 253 11.46 0.04 12.61
CA GLY A 253 12.43 -0.91 12.06
C GLY A 253 13.02 -0.38 10.76
N MET A 254 12.87 -1.12 9.67
CA MET A 254 13.11 -0.61 8.31
C MET A 254 12.08 0.45 7.88
N GLY A 255 11.08 0.72 8.72
CA GLY A 255 10.14 1.81 8.57
C GLY A 255 9.51 2.15 9.92
N VAL A 256 8.68 3.18 9.93
CA VAL A 256 7.94 3.61 11.13
C VAL A 256 7.01 2.48 11.63
N SER A 257 6.88 2.33 12.95
CA SER A 257 6.03 1.32 13.58
C SER A 257 4.59 1.36 13.08
N ALA A 258 3.92 0.20 13.08
CA ALA A 258 2.53 0.10 12.66
C ALA A 258 1.59 0.99 13.48
N LEU A 259 1.82 1.08 14.80
CA LEU A 259 1.05 1.96 15.67
C LEU A 259 1.16 3.44 15.26
N ALA A 260 2.36 3.90 14.93
CA ALA A 260 2.60 5.28 14.53
C ALA A 260 2.08 5.57 13.11
N ARG A 261 2.12 4.60 12.19
CA ARG A 261 1.66 4.79 10.80
C ARG A 261 0.20 4.41 10.54
N PHE A 262 -0.54 3.86 11.52
CA PHE A 262 -1.91 3.40 11.32
C PHE A 262 -2.84 4.48 10.75
N LYS A 263 -2.71 5.72 11.25
CA LYS A 263 -3.48 6.84 10.72
C LYS A 263 -3.17 7.11 9.25
N ARG A 264 -1.90 7.11 8.85
CA ARG A 264 -1.48 7.38 7.47
C ARG A 264 -1.89 6.26 6.53
N ASP A 265 -1.58 5.03 6.91
CA ASP A 265 -1.68 3.87 6.01
C ASP A 265 -3.07 3.23 5.97
N VAL A 266 -3.91 3.49 6.99
CA VAL A 266 -5.26 2.92 7.08
C VAL A 266 -6.33 4.00 7.16
N LEU A 267 -6.33 4.81 8.22
CA LEU A 267 -7.43 5.75 8.49
C LEU A 267 -7.52 6.89 7.47
N GLY A 268 -6.38 7.30 6.91
CA GLY A 268 -6.27 8.38 5.94
C GLY A 268 -6.62 7.97 4.52
N LYS A 269 -6.87 6.68 4.26
CA LYS A 269 -7.18 6.17 2.93
C LYS A 269 -8.68 6.33 2.64
N PRO A 270 -9.06 7.07 1.60
CA PRO A 270 -10.47 7.24 1.24
C PRO A 270 -11.17 5.90 1.07
N ARG A 271 -12.41 5.84 1.60
CA ARG A 271 -13.34 4.71 1.42
C ARG A 271 -12.88 3.39 2.03
N VAL A 272 -11.87 3.39 2.90
CA VAL A 272 -11.50 2.19 3.67
C VAL A 272 -12.61 1.78 4.62
N LYS A 273 -12.92 0.48 4.62
CA LYS A 273 -13.91 -0.14 5.50
C LYS A 273 -13.36 -1.33 6.28
N THR A 274 -12.28 -1.93 5.81
CA THR A 274 -11.67 -3.10 6.44
C THR A 274 -10.16 -2.94 6.50
N VAL A 275 -9.55 -3.42 7.58
CA VAL A 275 -8.10 -3.60 7.69
C VAL A 275 -7.79 -5.03 8.16
N ILE A 276 -6.86 -5.69 7.46
CA ILE A 276 -6.21 -6.92 7.89
C ILE A 276 -4.86 -6.53 8.51
N VAL A 277 -4.61 -6.98 9.75
CA VAL A 277 -3.37 -6.72 10.48
C VAL A 277 -2.55 -8.00 10.52
N MET A 278 -1.42 -7.99 9.83
CA MET A 278 -0.46 -9.09 9.74
C MET A 278 0.94 -8.61 10.15
N LEU A 279 1.10 -8.43 11.46
CA LEU A 279 2.29 -7.86 12.09
C LEU A 279 2.52 -8.53 13.43
N GLY A 280 3.76 -8.50 13.91
CA GLY A 280 4.16 -9.02 15.23
C GLY A 280 5.31 -10.01 15.16
N ILE A 281 5.55 -10.62 13.99
CA ILE A 281 6.65 -11.60 13.87
C ILE A 281 8.01 -10.92 14.02
N ASN A 282 8.21 -9.72 13.46
CA ASN A 282 9.46 -8.98 13.63
C ASN A 282 9.63 -8.43 15.05
N ASP A 283 8.56 -8.06 15.76
CA ASP A 283 8.63 -7.67 17.17
C ASP A 283 9.16 -8.80 18.07
N ILE A 284 8.88 -10.05 17.70
CA ILE A 284 9.36 -11.26 18.38
C ILE A 284 10.76 -11.65 17.88
N SER A 285 10.99 -11.60 16.57
CA SER A 285 12.16 -12.18 15.93
C SER A 285 13.37 -11.24 15.86
N TRP A 286 13.18 -9.92 15.89
CA TRP A 286 14.29 -8.97 15.82
C TRP A 286 15.11 -8.87 17.11
N PRO A 287 14.51 -8.78 18.31
CA PRO A 287 15.29 -8.67 19.54
C PRO A 287 16.31 -9.80 19.71
N GLY A 288 17.56 -9.43 20.01
CA GLY A 288 18.68 -10.37 20.14
C GLY A 288 19.15 -11.01 18.82
N SER A 289 18.60 -10.62 17.67
CA SER A 289 19.06 -11.02 16.33
C SER A 289 20.06 -10.01 15.74
N SER A 290 20.59 -10.30 14.55
CA SER A 290 21.40 -9.34 13.79
C SER A 290 20.67 -8.01 13.49
N PHE A 291 19.34 -7.97 13.50
CA PHE A 291 18.57 -6.74 13.25
C PHE A 291 18.49 -5.83 14.48
N ALA A 292 18.47 -6.40 15.69
CA ALA A 292 18.34 -5.65 16.93
C ALA A 292 19.10 -6.36 18.08
N PRO A 293 20.44 -6.42 18.02
CA PRO A 293 21.24 -7.28 18.91
C PRO A 293 21.17 -6.88 20.38
N ASN A 294 20.85 -5.61 20.65
CA ASN A 294 20.78 -5.05 22.01
C ASN A 294 19.35 -4.96 22.56
N GLU A 295 18.34 -5.30 21.76
CA GLU A 295 16.95 -5.30 22.20
C GLU A 295 16.60 -6.62 22.92
N ARG A 296 15.66 -6.53 23.87
CA ARG A 296 15.14 -7.68 24.60
C ARG A 296 13.79 -8.08 24.03
N LEU A 297 13.47 -9.37 24.12
CA LEU A 297 12.16 -9.87 23.75
C LEU A 297 11.07 -9.11 24.54
N PRO A 298 10.01 -8.60 23.89
CA PRO A 298 8.95 -7.90 24.60
C PRO A 298 8.12 -8.86 25.45
N ALA A 299 7.49 -8.33 26.49
CA ALA A 299 6.46 -9.08 27.20
C ALA A 299 5.23 -9.25 26.28
N LYS A 300 4.59 -10.42 26.37
CA LYS A 300 3.34 -10.73 25.63
C LYS A 300 2.29 -9.63 25.76
N GLU A 301 2.16 -9.05 26.96
CA GLU A 301 1.20 -8.00 27.26
C GLU A 301 1.46 -6.71 26.46
N GLN A 302 2.71 -6.41 26.09
CA GLN A 302 3.03 -5.25 25.26
C GLN A 302 2.51 -5.41 23.84
N LEU A 303 2.68 -6.59 23.24
CA LEU A 303 2.13 -6.91 21.91
C LEU A 303 0.60 -6.88 21.92
N ILE A 304 -0.03 -7.51 22.93
CA ILE A 304 -1.49 -7.48 23.11
C ILE A 304 -1.99 -6.04 23.25
N ALA A 305 -1.30 -5.19 24.02
CA ALA A 305 -1.65 -3.78 24.16
C ALA A 305 -1.55 -3.03 22.82
N GLY A 306 -0.52 -3.31 22.00
CA GLY A 306 -0.39 -2.76 20.65
C GLY A 306 -1.56 -3.16 19.75
N TYR A 307 -1.92 -4.44 19.69
CA TYR A 307 -3.08 -4.87 18.91
C TYR A 307 -4.38 -4.23 19.38
N ARG A 308 -4.59 -4.12 20.70
CA ARG A 308 -5.76 -3.43 21.27
C ARG A 308 -5.83 -1.96 20.86
N GLN A 309 -4.69 -1.26 20.78
CA GLN A 309 -4.66 0.11 20.30
C GLN A 309 -5.08 0.23 18.83
N LEU A 310 -4.64 -0.69 17.95
CA LEU A 310 -5.09 -0.72 16.56
C LEU A 310 -6.59 -1.01 16.46
N ILE A 311 -7.08 -2.00 17.23
CA ILE A 311 -8.50 -2.37 17.29
C ILE A 311 -9.37 -1.19 17.69
N ASP A 312 -8.97 -0.51 18.76
CA ASP A 312 -9.64 0.68 19.27
C ASP A 312 -9.67 1.81 18.24
N GLN A 313 -8.55 2.07 17.56
CA GLN A 313 -8.48 3.08 16.50
C GLN A 313 -9.39 2.73 15.32
N ALA A 314 -9.41 1.48 14.87
CA ALA A 314 -10.25 1.03 13.76
C ALA A 314 -11.75 1.17 14.11
N ARG A 315 -12.17 0.68 15.27
CA ARG A 315 -13.56 0.72 15.72
C ARG A 315 -14.09 2.15 15.88
N ARG A 316 -13.29 3.07 16.44
CA ARG A 316 -13.65 4.50 16.53
C ARG A 316 -13.87 5.15 15.16
N ASN A 317 -13.28 4.61 14.10
CA ASN A 317 -13.42 5.08 12.73
C ASN A 317 -14.38 4.22 11.89
N ASN A 318 -15.14 3.31 12.51
CA ASN A 318 -16.05 2.38 11.83
C ASN A 318 -15.37 1.55 10.74
N ILE A 319 -14.14 1.12 11.01
CA ILE A 319 -13.35 0.21 10.17
C ILE A 319 -13.35 -1.15 10.86
N ARG A 320 -13.74 -2.19 10.11
CA ARG A 320 -13.65 -3.60 10.51
C ARG A 320 -12.18 -3.99 10.61
N ILE A 321 -11.77 -4.61 11.72
CA ILE A 321 -10.38 -5.01 11.95
C ILE A 321 -10.25 -6.52 12.10
N ILE A 322 -9.40 -7.09 11.25
CA ILE A 322 -9.17 -8.53 11.14
C ILE A 322 -7.73 -8.80 11.56
N GLY A 323 -7.54 -9.71 12.52
CA GLY A 323 -6.21 -10.14 12.94
C GLY A 323 -5.77 -11.38 12.16
N THR A 324 -4.47 -11.53 11.92
CA THR A 324 -3.91 -12.78 11.43
C THR A 324 -3.01 -13.41 12.48
N THR A 325 -3.03 -14.73 12.60
CA THR A 325 -1.99 -15.42 13.38
C THR A 325 -0.63 -15.24 12.70
N LEU A 326 0.43 -15.16 13.49
CA LEU A 326 1.82 -15.10 13.05
C LEU A 326 2.26 -16.46 12.50
N MET A 327 2.85 -16.48 11.31
CA MET A 327 3.33 -17.70 10.65
C MET A 327 4.55 -18.33 11.37
N PRO A 328 4.80 -19.63 11.20
CA PRO A 328 6.00 -20.29 11.72
C PRO A 328 7.29 -19.77 11.08
N VAL A 329 8.40 -19.76 11.84
CA VAL A 329 9.69 -19.17 11.43
C VAL A 329 10.91 -19.98 11.88
N GLU A 330 10.74 -21.24 12.30
CA GLU A 330 11.90 -22.10 12.61
C GLU A 330 12.75 -22.29 11.34
N GLY A 331 14.05 -22.00 11.46
CA GLY A 331 15.00 -22.03 10.33
C GLY A 331 15.08 -20.72 9.53
N ALA A 332 14.24 -19.72 9.86
CA ALA A 332 14.18 -18.46 9.14
C ALA A 332 15.56 -17.82 8.94
N LEU A 333 15.89 -17.54 7.68
CA LEU A 333 17.11 -16.86 7.25
C LEU A 333 18.41 -17.59 7.60
N ASP A 334 18.34 -18.90 7.88
CA ASP A 334 19.54 -19.73 8.06
C ASP A 334 20.42 -19.69 6.81
N GLY A 335 21.74 -19.68 7.04
CA GLY A 335 22.72 -19.52 5.96
C GLY A 335 22.93 -18.08 5.47
N THR A 336 22.15 -17.10 5.94
CA THR A 336 22.39 -15.67 5.67
C THR A 336 23.28 -15.01 6.74
N ILE A 337 23.55 -13.71 6.58
CA ILE A 337 24.21 -12.87 7.61
C ILE A 337 23.33 -12.60 8.83
N VAL A 338 22.01 -12.82 8.72
CA VAL A 338 21.07 -12.66 9.83
C VAL A 338 21.17 -13.88 10.72
N LYS A 339 21.38 -13.66 12.02
CA LYS A 339 21.50 -14.70 13.04
C LYS A 339 20.46 -14.51 14.12
N ASN A 340 20.09 -15.60 14.77
CA ASN A 340 19.17 -15.65 15.92
C ASN A 340 17.78 -15.07 15.62
N TYR A 341 17.29 -15.19 14.39
CA TYR A 341 15.93 -14.74 14.05
C TYR A 341 14.87 -15.60 14.78
N HIS A 342 15.16 -16.89 14.98
CA HIS A 342 14.34 -17.84 15.74
C HIS A 342 15.06 -18.34 17.01
N SER A 343 14.27 -18.66 18.05
CA SER A 343 14.70 -19.39 19.25
C SER A 343 13.49 -20.05 19.91
N ALA A 344 13.70 -21.00 20.83
CA ALA A 344 12.61 -21.65 21.56
C ALA A 344 11.77 -20.65 22.38
N GLU A 345 12.39 -19.61 22.95
CA GLU A 345 11.71 -18.55 23.70
C GLU A 345 10.82 -17.69 22.78
N LYS A 346 11.33 -17.36 21.58
CA LYS A 346 10.59 -16.63 20.54
C LYS A 346 9.39 -17.44 20.05
N GLU A 347 9.55 -18.74 19.84
CA GLU A 347 8.45 -19.62 19.43
C GLU A 347 7.38 -19.74 20.51
N GLN A 348 7.77 -19.85 21.78
CA GLN A 348 6.82 -19.83 22.90
C GLN A 348 6.00 -18.54 22.94
N LEU A 349 6.65 -17.38 22.73
CA LEU A 349 5.93 -16.10 22.65
C LEU A 349 5.02 -16.03 21.42
N ARG A 350 5.47 -16.50 20.25
CA ARG A 350 4.67 -16.53 19.03
C ARG A 350 3.39 -17.35 19.22
N GLN A 351 3.51 -18.56 19.78
CA GLN A 351 2.36 -19.41 20.10
C GLN A 351 1.41 -18.74 21.09
N ALA A 352 1.94 -18.12 22.15
CA ALA A 352 1.11 -17.42 23.13
C ALA A 352 0.35 -16.23 22.54
N ILE A 353 0.94 -15.52 21.56
CA ILE A 353 0.27 -14.46 20.81
C ILE A 353 -0.79 -15.04 19.87
N ASN A 354 -0.49 -16.10 19.13
CA ASN A 354 -1.45 -16.76 18.25
C ASN A 354 -2.67 -17.30 19.01
N ASP A 355 -2.45 -17.90 20.18
CA ASP A 355 -3.54 -18.36 21.05
C ASP A 355 -4.42 -17.21 21.50
N TRP A 356 -3.83 -16.06 21.87
CA TRP A 356 -4.60 -14.86 22.19
C TRP A 356 -5.39 -14.33 20.98
N ILE A 357 -4.78 -14.28 19.79
CA ILE A 357 -5.45 -13.85 18.56
C ILE A 357 -6.68 -14.73 18.28
N ARG A 358 -6.53 -16.06 18.37
CA ARG A 358 -7.60 -17.03 18.11
C ARG A 358 -8.75 -16.98 19.12
N THR A 359 -8.42 -16.84 20.41
CA THR A 359 -9.39 -17.13 21.49
C THR A 359 -9.93 -15.90 22.21
N SER A 360 -9.27 -14.74 22.11
CA SER A 360 -9.67 -13.55 22.86
C SER A 360 -10.94 -12.90 22.33
N HIS A 361 -11.32 -13.19 21.08
CA HIS A 361 -12.36 -12.47 20.33
C HIS A 361 -12.14 -10.95 20.30
N ALA A 362 -10.88 -10.50 20.40
CA ALA A 362 -10.55 -9.08 20.40
C ALA A 362 -10.75 -8.46 19.01
N PHE A 363 -10.40 -9.17 17.94
CA PHE A 363 -10.62 -8.79 16.55
C PHE A 363 -12.04 -9.12 16.08
N ASP A 364 -12.51 -8.43 15.03
CA ASP A 364 -13.84 -8.66 14.47
C ASP A 364 -13.92 -9.95 13.62
N ALA A 365 -12.76 -10.45 13.17
CA ALA A 365 -12.53 -11.78 12.61
C ALA A 365 -11.03 -12.13 12.69
N VAL A 366 -10.70 -13.41 12.47
CA VAL A 366 -9.33 -13.93 12.49
C VAL A 366 -9.07 -14.77 11.24
N ILE A 367 -7.90 -14.57 10.61
CA ILE A 367 -7.37 -15.45 9.56
C ILE A 367 -6.20 -16.23 10.15
N ASP A 368 -6.29 -17.57 10.18
CA ASP A 368 -5.29 -18.44 10.82
C ASP A 368 -4.16 -18.84 9.86
N PHE A 369 -3.34 -17.88 9.44
CA PHE A 369 -2.19 -18.15 8.57
C PHE A 369 -1.14 -19.11 9.18
N ASP A 370 -1.08 -19.27 10.50
CA ASP A 370 -0.21 -20.27 11.13
C ASP A 370 -0.71 -21.68 10.76
N LEU A 371 -2.00 -21.94 10.93
CA LEU A 371 -2.59 -23.23 10.57
C LEU A 371 -2.50 -23.49 9.06
N MET A 372 -2.70 -22.47 8.24
CA MET A 372 -2.69 -22.59 6.77
C MET A 372 -1.30 -22.88 6.21
N THR A 373 -0.24 -22.38 6.85
CA THR A 373 1.12 -22.40 6.28
C THR A 373 2.10 -23.31 6.99
N ARG A 374 1.78 -23.83 8.19
CA ARG A 374 2.70 -24.71 8.93
C ARG A 374 2.80 -26.11 8.35
N ASP A 375 3.99 -26.70 8.47
CA ASP A 375 4.20 -28.12 8.23
C ASP A 375 3.48 -28.94 9.33
N PRO A 376 2.56 -29.86 8.98
CA PRO A 376 1.86 -30.68 9.98
C PRO A 376 2.78 -31.62 10.77
N GLU A 377 3.92 -32.04 10.21
CA GLU A 377 4.92 -32.88 10.88
C GLU A 377 5.89 -32.04 11.72
N HIS A 378 6.10 -30.77 11.34
CA HIS A 378 6.96 -29.81 12.03
C HIS A 378 6.27 -28.44 12.20
N PRO A 379 5.31 -28.28 13.13
CA PRO A 379 4.43 -27.10 13.21
C PRO A 379 5.11 -25.74 13.42
N SER A 380 6.38 -25.72 13.83
CA SER A 380 7.19 -24.51 13.96
C SER A 380 7.84 -24.06 12.64
N ARG A 381 7.70 -24.83 11.55
CA ARG A 381 8.24 -24.57 10.21
C ARG A 381 7.13 -24.31 9.19
N LEU A 382 7.47 -23.58 8.14
CA LEU A 382 6.61 -23.48 6.95
C LEU A 382 6.53 -24.83 6.23
N LEU A 383 5.35 -25.12 5.69
CA LEU A 383 5.14 -26.25 4.78
C LEU A 383 6.05 -26.06 3.55
N PRO A 384 6.83 -27.08 3.12
CA PRO A 384 7.81 -26.90 2.05
C PRO A 384 7.25 -26.40 0.71
N THR A 385 5.98 -26.64 0.42
CA THR A 385 5.30 -26.14 -0.80
C THR A 385 4.87 -24.68 -0.70
N VAL A 386 4.77 -24.14 0.52
CA VAL A 386 4.46 -22.73 0.81
C VAL A 386 5.76 -21.93 0.88
N ASP A 387 6.81 -22.49 1.48
CA ASP A 387 8.10 -21.84 1.72
C ASP A 387 8.79 -21.38 0.42
N SER A 388 9.35 -20.18 0.44
CA SER A 388 10.23 -19.66 -0.63
C SER A 388 11.63 -20.31 -0.60
N GLY A 389 11.96 -21.00 0.48
CA GLY A 389 13.24 -21.62 0.76
C GLY A 389 14.07 -20.86 1.81
N ASP A 390 13.58 -19.73 2.31
CA ASP A 390 14.22 -18.96 3.38
C ASP A 390 13.61 -19.22 4.77
N HIS A 391 12.60 -20.09 4.83
CA HIS A 391 11.91 -20.53 6.05
C HIS A 391 11.19 -19.40 6.82
N LEU A 392 10.90 -18.28 6.15
CA LEU A 392 10.17 -17.14 6.70
C LEU A 392 9.06 -16.67 5.77
N HIS A 393 9.37 -16.58 4.48
CA HIS A 393 8.49 -15.99 3.49
C HIS A 393 7.86 -17.07 2.60
N PRO A 394 6.58 -16.92 2.24
CA PRO A 394 5.96 -17.77 1.24
C PRO A 394 6.54 -17.48 -0.15
N GLY A 395 6.76 -18.52 -0.94
CA GLY A 395 6.99 -18.41 -2.38
C GLY A 395 5.70 -18.09 -3.15
N ASP A 396 5.75 -18.09 -4.48
CA ASP A 396 4.57 -17.86 -5.34
C ASP A 396 3.37 -18.77 -4.99
N THR A 397 3.63 -20.06 -4.79
CA THR A 397 2.60 -21.06 -4.45
C THR A 397 2.00 -20.77 -3.07
N GLY A 398 2.83 -20.45 -2.08
CA GLY A 398 2.41 -20.09 -0.74
C GLY A 398 1.56 -18.82 -0.71
N ASN A 399 1.99 -17.77 -1.42
CA ASN A 399 1.25 -16.52 -1.53
C ASN A 399 -0.14 -16.74 -2.15
N LYS A 400 -0.22 -17.60 -3.18
CA LYS A 400 -1.50 -17.97 -3.79
C LYS A 400 -2.39 -18.74 -2.81
N ALA A 401 -1.85 -19.76 -2.13
CA ALA A 401 -2.60 -20.57 -1.17
C ALA A 401 -3.17 -19.71 -0.04
N MET A 402 -2.34 -18.84 0.57
CA MET A 402 -2.79 -17.90 1.60
C MET A 402 -3.96 -17.05 1.13
N ALA A 403 -3.89 -16.52 -0.10
CA ALA A 403 -4.96 -15.69 -0.63
C ALA A 403 -6.23 -16.48 -0.96
N GLU A 404 -6.13 -17.73 -1.42
CA GLU A 404 -7.29 -18.57 -1.79
C GLU A 404 -8.08 -19.07 -0.59
N GLU A 405 -7.41 -19.33 0.54
CA GLU A 405 -8.01 -19.88 1.76
C GLU A 405 -8.76 -18.84 2.60
N ILE A 406 -8.60 -17.54 2.32
CA ILE A 406 -9.37 -16.49 2.99
C ILE A 406 -10.85 -16.61 2.59
N ASP A 407 -11.75 -16.77 3.57
CA ASP A 407 -13.18 -16.61 3.35
C ASP A 407 -13.52 -15.12 3.13
N LEU A 408 -13.89 -14.75 1.90
CA LEU A 408 -14.16 -13.36 1.56
C LEU A 408 -15.33 -12.76 2.38
N LYS A 409 -16.24 -13.59 2.90
CA LYS A 409 -17.34 -13.11 3.75
C LYS A 409 -16.85 -12.51 5.07
N THR A 410 -15.65 -12.87 5.52
CA THR A 410 -15.09 -12.27 6.75
C THR A 410 -14.57 -10.85 6.53
N LEU A 411 -14.39 -10.44 5.27
CA LEU A 411 -13.77 -9.18 4.86
C LEU A 411 -14.77 -8.03 4.60
N ILE A 412 -16.05 -8.37 4.35
CA ILE A 412 -17.11 -7.47 3.88
C ILE A 412 -18.00 -7.01 5.02
#